data_AF-A0A3B1AFR1-F1
#
_entry.id   AF-A0A3B1AFR1-F1
#
_cell.length_a   1.000
_cell.length_b   1.000
_cell.length_c   1.000
_cell.angle_alpha   90.00
_cell.angle_beta   90.00
_cell.angle_gamma   90.00
#
_symmetry.space_group_name_H-M   'P 1'
#
loop_
_entity.id
_entity.type
_entity.pdbx_description
1 polymer ?
#
loop_
_entity_poly.entity_id
_entity_poly.type
_entity_poly.pdbx_seq_one_letter_code
_entity_poly.pdbx_strand_id
1 'polypeptide(L)'
;MRILILLLILAFPHSTIAAGSSGSSPYFEIQTPFVVNLADSDQLIFLQVNAQLKMKNEALKDYLYAHLPAIQHTVMLVLSEQIAKDIKTVAGKQRLRDKTLKEIQDLLTIQIGDAAIDDIYFTSFIVQ
;
A
#
# COMPACT_ATOMS: atom_id res chain seq x y z
N MET A 1 9.00 -36.35 60.04
CA MET A 1 9.79 -35.17 59.58
C MET A 1 9.58 -35.09 58.06
N ARG A 2 8.44 -34.58 57.58
CA ARG A 2 8.19 -33.17 57.18
C ARG A 2 9.31 -32.61 56.31
N ILE A 3 9.02 -32.48 55.00
CA ILE A 3 9.48 -31.52 53.96
C ILE A 3 9.11 -32.22 52.62
N LEU A 4 8.07 -31.88 51.85
CA LEU A 4 7.54 -30.63 51.30
C LEU A 4 8.39 -30.06 50.13
N ILE A 5 7.72 -29.92 48.97
CA ILE A 5 8.03 -29.06 47.80
C ILE A 5 9.09 -29.59 46.80
N LEU A 6 8.71 -29.79 45.52
CA LEU A 6 8.78 -28.73 44.49
C LEU A 6 8.28 -29.23 43.11
N LEU A 7 7.55 -28.35 42.43
CA LEU A 7 7.03 -28.43 41.07
C LEU A 7 8.01 -29.03 40.04
N LEU A 8 7.54 -30.04 39.30
CA LEU A 8 8.13 -30.48 38.04
C LEU A 8 7.46 -29.68 36.89
N ILE A 9 8.06 -28.55 36.53
CA ILE A 9 7.66 -27.76 35.35
C ILE A 9 8.21 -28.49 34.11
N LEU A 10 7.30 -28.94 33.24
CA LEU A 10 7.62 -29.41 31.88
C LEU A 10 8.35 -28.30 31.13
N ALA A 11 9.66 -28.49 30.94
CA ALA A 11 10.49 -27.66 30.07
C ALA A 11 10.07 -27.90 28.61
N PHE A 12 9.11 -27.11 28.12
CA PHE A 12 8.93 -26.95 26.68
C PHE A 12 10.09 -26.11 26.15
N PRO A 13 10.94 -26.64 25.27
CA PRO A 13 11.94 -25.80 24.61
C PRO A 13 11.19 -24.80 23.73
N HIS A 14 11.16 -23.53 24.15
CA HIS A 14 10.83 -22.44 23.25
C HIS A 14 11.94 -22.40 22.21
N SER A 15 11.67 -22.99 21.04
CA SER A 15 12.50 -22.82 19.86
C SER A 15 12.52 -21.33 19.56
N THR A 16 13.66 -20.69 19.81
CA THR A 16 13.94 -19.33 19.36
C THR A 16 14.02 -19.39 17.85
N ILE A 17 12.94 -19.05 17.17
CA ILE A 17 13.00 -18.77 15.73
C ILE A 17 13.82 -17.48 15.61
N ALA A 18 15.10 -17.66 15.29
CA ALA A 18 15.93 -16.58 14.77
C ALA A 18 15.21 -16.07 13.52
N ALA A 19 14.71 -14.84 13.59
CA ALA A 19 14.20 -14.10 12.45
C ALA A 19 15.38 -13.85 11.51
N GLY A 20 15.65 -14.83 10.63
CA GLY A 20 16.41 -14.58 9.42
C GLY A 20 15.73 -13.44 8.69
N SER A 21 16.49 -12.41 8.37
CA SER A 21 16.12 -11.31 7.49
C SER A 21 15.82 -11.86 6.09
N SER A 22 14.67 -12.49 5.95
CA SER A 22 14.08 -12.80 4.66
C SER A 22 13.77 -11.46 4.01
N GLY A 23 14.33 -11.21 2.83
CA GLY A 23 14.00 -10.07 1.99
C GLY A 23 12.52 -10.09 1.60
N SER A 24 11.65 -9.73 2.55
CA SER A 24 10.27 -9.37 2.30
C SER A 24 10.34 -8.06 1.55
N SER A 25 10.00 -8.04 0.26
CA SER A 25 9.76 -6.78 -0.44
C SER A 25 8.73 -6.00 0.39
N PRO A 26 9.09 -4.86 0.96
CA PRO A 26 8.31 -4.29 2.04
C PRO A 26 7.16 -3.48 1.45
N TYR A 27 5.94 -3.89 1.74
CA TYR A 27 4.74 -3.16 1.34
C TYR A 27 4.52 -2.00 2.30
N PHE A 28 4.24 -0.83 1.75
CA PHE A 28 3.81 0.36 2.46
C PHE A 28 2.31 0.53 2.30
N GLU A 29 1.57 0.45 3.39
CA GLU A 29 0.12 0.60 3.38
C GLU A 29 -0.29 2.07 3.47
N ILE A 30 -1.13 2.53 2.54
CA ILE A 30 -1.82 3.81 2.64
C ILE A 30 -3.10 3.56 3.44
N GLN A 31 -3.09 3.93 4.72
CA GLN A 31 -4.18 3.60 5.66
C GLN A 31 -5.52 4.28 5.31
N THR A 32 -5.45 5.49 4.72
CA THR A 32 -6.65 6.25 4.37
C THR A 32 -7.18 5.80 3.01
N PRO A 33 -8.45 5.34 2.91
CA PRO A 33 -9.09 5.07 1.63
C PRO A 33 -9.18 6.34 0.79
N PHE A 34 -8.96 6.21 -0.52
CA PHE A 34 -9.27 7.25 -1.48
C PHE A 34 -10.76 7.21 -1.77
N VAL A 35 -11.44 8.36 -1.70
CA VAL A 35 -12.83 8.54 -2.15
C VAL A 35 -12.85 9.75 -3.07
N VAL A 36 -13.16 9.54 -4.36
CA VAL A 36 -13.17 10.60 -5.37
C VAL A 36 -14.45 10.57 -6.18
N ASN A 37 -14.79 11.71 -6.76
CA ASN A 37 -15.80 11.79 -7.82
C ASN A 37 -15.14 11.39 -9.14
N LEU A 38 -15.81 10.56 -9.92
CA LEU A 38 -15.40 10.27 -11.30
C LEU A 38 -15.80 11.42 -12.23
N ALA A 39 -15.08 11.54 -13.35
CA ALA A 39 -15.29 12.58 -14.36
C ALA A 39 -16.49 12.31 -15.29
N ASP A 40 -17.40 11.40 -14.92
CA ASP A 40 -18.60 11.09 -15.70
C ASP A 40 -19.47 12.35 -15.85
N SER A 41 -19.86 12.68 -17.09
CA SER A 41 -20.55 13.94 -17.40
C SER A 41 -22.00 13.98 -16.93
N ASP A 42 -22.64 12.81 -16.81
CA ASP A 42 -24.10 12.71 -16.72
C ASP A 42 -24.58 12.24 -15.34
N GLN A 43 -23.68 11.74 -14.49
CA GLN A 43 -24.00 11.14 -13.19
C GLN A 43 -22.89 11.42 -12.19
N LEU A 44 -23.28 11.69 -10.94
CA LEU A 44 -22.34 11.76 -9.83
C LEU A 44 -22.02 10.33 -9.37
N ILE A 45 -20.87 9.83 -9.79
CA ILE A 45 -20.38 8.49 -9.47
C ILE A 45 -19.16 8.61 -8.57
N PHE A 46 -19.12 7.83 -7.50
CA PHE A 46 -17.99 7.82 -6.57
C PHE A 46 -17.12 6.59 -6.78
N LEU A 47 -15.81 6.76 -6.62
CA LEU A 47 -14.84 5.68 -6.59
C LEU A 47 -14.18 5.64 -5.21
N GLN A 48 -14.28 4.50 -4.54
CA GLN A 48 -13.53 4.20 -3.32
C GLN A 48 -12.43 3.17 -3.60
N VAL A 49 -11.19 3.50 -3.23
CA VAL A 49 -10.01 2.66 -3.46
C VAL A 49 -9.13 2.58 -2.21
N ASN A 50 -8.69 1.36 -1.86
CA ASN A 50 -7.56 1.16 -0.95
C ASN A 50 -6.33 0.78 -1.77
N ALA A 51 -5.16 1.27 -1.37
CA ALA A 51 -3.93 1.02 -2.08
C ALA A 51 -2.74 0.71 -1.16
N GLN A 52 -1.82 -0.12 -1.65
CA GLN A 52 -0.53 -0.37 -1.01
C GLN A 52 0.59 -0.20 -2.03
N LEU A 53 1.72 0.35 -1.61
CA LEU A 53 2.89 0.54 -2.45
C LEU A 53 3.90 -0.57 -2.18
N LYS A 54 4.48 -1.15 -3.22
CA LYS A 54 5.62 -2.05 -3.06
C LYS A 54 6.90 -1.24 -3.15
N MET A 55 7.61 -1.14 -2.03
CA MET A 55 8.85 -0.40 -1.97
C MET A 55 10.00 -1.23 -2.55
N LYS A 56 10.99 -0.55 -3.14
CA LYS A 56 12.23 -1.19 -3.62
C LYS A 56 13.02 -1.84 -2.47
N ASN A 57 13.02 -1.20 -1.30
CA ASN A 57 13.68 -1.69 -0.07
C ASN A 57 13.10 -0.98 1.17
N GLU A 58 13.41 -1.50 2.36
CA GLU A 58 12.86 -0.98 3.64
C GLU A 58 13.36 0.41 4.00
N ALA A 59 14.56 0.81 3.55
CA ALA A 59 15.16 2.10 3.89
C ALA A 59 14.38 3.29 3.31
N LEU A 60 13.51 3.05 2.33
CA LEU A 60 12.70 4.09 1.68
C LEU A 60 11.40 4.40 2.45
N LYS A 61 11.08 3.63 3.50
CA LYS A 61 9.84 3.77 4.27
C LYS A 61 9.66 5.17 4.86
N ASP A 62 10.71 5.74 5.45
CA ASP A 62 10.64 7.05 6.09
C ASP A 62 10.45 8.18 5.06
N TYR A 63 11.04 8.05 3.87
CA TYR A 63 10.81 8.98 2.76
C TYR A 63 9.36 8.92 2.28
N LEU A 64 8.79 7.71 2.13
CA LEU A 64 7.38 7.58 1.77
C LEU A 64 6.45 8.18 2.81
N TYR A 65 6.74 8.04 4.11
CA TYR A 65 5.98 8.74 5.15
C TYR A 65 6.10 10.25 5.04
N ALA A 66 7.31 10.78 4.84
CA ALA A 66 7.55 12.21 4.73
C ALA A 66 6.82 12.84 3.53
N HIS A 67 6.69 12.11 2.43
CA HIS A 67 6.04 12.56 1.19
C HIS A 67 4.61 12.02 1.01
N LEU A 68 4.05 11.33 2.00
CA LEU A 68 2.73 10.71 1.92
C LEU A 68 1.61 11.67 1.47
N PRO A 69 1.54 12.94 1.94
CA PRO A 69 0.52 13.88 1.46
C PRO A 69 0.62 14.15 -0.05
N ALA A 70 1.83 14.27 -0.58
CA ALA A 70 2.05 14.49 -2.02
C ALA A 70 1.70 13.25 -2.85
N ILE A 71 2.02 12.06 -2.34
CA ILE A 71 1.62 10.78 -2.95
C ILE A 71 0.10 10.68 -2.98
N GLN A 72 -0.57 10.93 -1.85
CA GLN A 72 -2.03 10.87 -1.78
C GLN A 72 -2.71 11.87 -2.72
N HIS A 73 -2.19 13.11 -2.80
CA HIS A 73 -2.68 14.11 -3.73
C HIS A 73 -2.54 13.65 -5.19
N THR A 74 -1.38 13.10 -5.55
CA THR A 74 -1.11 12.58 -6.90
C THR A 74 -2.08 11.46 -7.27
N VAL A 75 -2.27 10.48 -6.37
CA VAL A 75 -3.24 9.38 -6.58
C VAL A 75 -4.65 9.94 -6.74
N MET A 76 -5.07 10.86 -5.86
CA MET A 76 -6.40 11.49 -5.92
C MET A 76 -6.66 12.16 -7.27
N LEU A 77 -5.70 12.92 -7.81
CA LEU A 77 -5.82 13.55 -9.13
C LEU A 77 -5.99 12.50 -10.24
N VAL A 78 -5.14 11.47 -10.27
CA VAL A 78 -5.22 10.40 -11.29
C VAL A 78 -6.55 9.67 -11.25
N LEU A 79 -7.06 9.37 -10.05
CA LEU A 79 -8.35 8.70 -9.87
C LEU A 79 -9.54 9.59 -10.28
N SER A 80 -9.46 10.90 -10.01
CA SER A 80 -10.54 11.86 -10.31
C SER A 80 -10.72 12.12 -11.81
N GLU A 81 -9.69 11.86 -12.63
CA GLU A 81 -9.77 11.96 -14.09
C GLU A 81 -10.48 10.76 -14.75
N GLN A 82 -10.76 9.70 -14.00
CA GLN A 82 -11.34 8.48 -14.56
C GLN A 82 -12.84 8.62 -14.78
N ILE A 83 -13.34 7.90 -15.79
CA ILE A 83 -14.78 7.68 -15.99
C ILE A 83 -15.12 6.21 -15.77
N ALA A 84 -16.33 5.93 -15.29
CA ALA A 84 -16.72 4.60 -14.85
C ALA A 84 -16.52 3.52 -15.92
N LYS A 85 -16.79 3.83 -17.19
CA LYS A 85 -16.67 2.87 -18.30
C LYS A 85 -15.24 2.35 -18.51
N ASP A 86 -14.23 3.17 -18.22
CA ASP A 86 -12.82 2.86 -18.51
C ASP A 86 -12.20 1.96 -17.44
N ILE A 87 -12.77 1.94 -16.24
CA ILE A 87 -12.25 1.24 -15.05
C ILE A 87 -13.12 0.04 -14.62
N LYS A 88 -14.17 -0.28 -15.38
CA LYS A 88 -15.04 -1.45 -15.13
C LYS A 88 -14.34 -2.78 -15.36
N THR A 89 -13.43 -2.85 -16.33
CA THR A 89 -12.75 -4.09 -16.73
C THR A 89 -11.42 -4.27 -16.01
N VAL A 90 -10.94 -5.50 -15.89
CA VAL A 90 -9.60 -5.80 -15.33
C VAL A 90 -8.50 -5.06 -16.10
N ALA A 91 -8.56 -5.06 -17.43
CA ALA A 91 -7.60 -4.33 -18.27
C ALA A 91 -7.64 -2.81 -18.01
N GLY A 92 -8.84 -2.26 -17.77
CA GLY A 92 -9.02 -0.87 -17.36
C GLY A 92 -8.34 -0.54 -16.05
N LYS A 93 -8.56 -1.37 -15.02
CA LYS A 93 -7.91 -1.24 -13.71
C LYS A 93 -6.40 -1.39 -13.80
N GLN A 94 -5.91 -2.30 -14.66
CA GLN A 94 -4.48 -2.49 -14.92
C GLN A 94 -3.84 -1.21 -15.49
N ARG A 95 -4.49 -0.58 -16.49
CA ARG A 95 -4.03 0.68 -17.08
C ARG A 95 -4.05 1.83 -16.08
N LEU A 96 -5.11 1.92 -15.26
CA LEU A 96 -5.19 2.91 -14.20
C LEU A 96 -4.03 2.74 -13.22
N ARG A 97 -3.76 1.51 -12.76
CA ARG A 97 -2.62 1.24 -11.87
C ARG A 97 -1.29 1.64 -12.51
N ASP A 98 -1.05 1.30 -13.78
CA ASP A 98 0.19 1.69 -14.48
C ASP A 98 0.37 3.21 -14.54
N LYS A 99 -0.71 3.95 -14.85
CA LYS A 99 -0.71 5.41 -14.82
C LYS A 99 -0.39 5.93 -13.42
N THR A 100 -1.09 5.43 -12.40
CA THR A 100 -0.86 5.85 -11.01
C THR A 100 0.56 5.56 -10.54
N LEU A 101 1.11 4.37 -10.86
CA LEU A 101 2.50 4.02 -10.54
C LEU A 101 3.47 5.03 -11.14
N LYS A 102 3.32 5.31 -12.43
CA LYS A 102 4.18 6.25 -13.14
C LYS A 102 4.16 7.64 -12.50
N GLU A 103 2.99 8.19 -12.22
CA GLU A 103 2.87 9.52 -11.61
C GLU A 103 3.51 9.58 -10.21
N ILE A 104 3.37 8.52 -9.40
CA ILE A 104 4.05 8.46 -8.09
C ILE A 104 5.57 8.37 -8.26
N GLN A 105 6.06 7.54 -9.19
CA GLN A 105 7.49 7.40 -9.44
C GLN A 105 8.12 8.70 -9.95
N ASP A 106 7.43 9.41 -10.85
CA ASP A 106 7.87 10.70 -11.36
C ASP A 106 7.93 11.74 -10.22
N LEU A 107 6.88 11.79 -9.37
CA LEU A 107 6.85 12.63 -8.18
C LEU A 107 8.03 12.34 -7.24
N LEU A 108 8.25 11.07 -6.89
CA LEU A 108 9.32 10.68 -5.96
C LEU A 108 10.70 10.96 -6.56
N THR A 109 10.88 10.73 -7.85
CA THR A 109 12.13 11.07 -8.55
C THR A 109 12.44 12.57 -8.44
N ILE A 110 11.42 13.43 -8.56
CA ILE A 110 11.58 14.89 -8.40
C ILE A 110 11.90 15.26 -6.95
N GLN A 111 11.25 14.63 -5.97
CA GLN A 111 11.37 15.02 -4.55
C GLN A 111 12.64 14.49 -3.88
N ILE A 112 13.04 13.25 -4.21
CA ILE A 112 14.13 12.55 -3.50
C ILE A 112 15.18 11.94 -4.44
N GLY A 113 15.05 12.09 -5.76
CA GLY A 113 16.01 11.57 -6.74
C GLY A 113 15.91 10.07 -7.02
N ASP A 114 14.91 9.37 -6.46
CA ASP A 114 14.63 7.95 -6.68
C ASP A 114 13.11 7.74 -6.81
N ALA A 115 12.70 6.87 -7.73
CA ALA A 115 11.31 6.44 -7.89
C ALA A 115 10.74 5.69 -6.67
N ALA A 116 11.59 5.17 -5.77
CA ALA A 116 11.36 4.52 -4.47
C ALA A 116 10.44 3.26 -4.43
N ILE A 117 9.50 3.13 -5.35
CA ILE A 117 8.52 2.05 -5.41
C ILE A 117 8.67 1.27 -6.72
N ASP A 118 8.43 -0.04 -6.66
CA ASP A 118 8.37 -0.92 -7.82
C ASP A 118 6.96 -1.05 -8.39
N ASP A 119 5.94 -0.93 -7.53
CA ASP A 119 4.55 -1.15 -7.93
C ASP A 119 3.55 -0.51 -6.94
N ILE A 120 2.27 -0.43 -7.34
CA ILE A 120 1.12 -0.08 -6.51
C ILE A 120 0.02 -1.11 -6.67
N TYR A 121 -0.61 -1.54 -5.58
CA TYR A 121 -1.68 -2.52 -5.59
C TYR A 121 -2.96 -1.88 -5.09
N PHE A 122 -4.01 -1.89 -5.91
CA PHE A 122 -5.36 -1.57 -5.45
C PHE A 122 -5.95 -2.79 -4.74
N THR A 123 -6.05 -2.73 -3.42
CA THR A 123 -6.51 -3.82 -2.55
C THR A 123 -8.03 -3.79 -2.32
N SER A 124 -8.67 -2.67 -2.64
CA SER A 124 -10.12 -2.52 -2.75
C SER A 124 -10.45 -1.56 -3.88
N PHE A 125 -11.53 -1.82 -4.63
CA PHE A 125 -11.94 -0.99 -5.77
C PHE A 125 -13.46 -1.06 -5.95
N ILE A 126 -14.16 -0.05 -5.44
CA ILE A 126 -15.62 -0.01 -5.38
C ILE A 126 -16.11 1.24 -6.12
N VAL A 127 -16.98 1.05 -7.10
CA VAL A 127 -17.69 2.13 -7.80
C VAL A 127 -19.12 2.21 -7.25
N GLN A 128 -19.56 3.40 -6.83
CA GLN A 128 -20.86 3.66 -6.19
C GLN A 128 -21.69 4.64 -7.00
#